data_AF-A0A7R9VJF2-F1
#
_entry.id   AF-A0A7R9VJF2-F1
#
_cell.length_a   1.000
_cell.length_b   1.000
_cell.length_c   1.000
_cell.angle_alpha   90.00
_cell.angle_beta   90.00
_cell.angle_gamma   90.00
#
_symmetry.space_group_name_H-M   'P 1'
#
loop_
_entity.id
_entity.type
_entity.pdbx_description
1 polymer ?
#
loop_
_entity_poly.entity_id
_entity_poly.type
_entity_poly.pdbx_seq_one_letter_code
_entity_poly.pdbx_strand_id
1 'polypeptide(L)'
;TAVMPAFRRSKSVSPVGWQSHALFTLLIPSLASSLAIPQSVIDTINGGGIAIVPDFFSPSVVSRLRSDARNLHASGHFITDGLAGYGKSAGSRDKKNFDPSKDRSVLPAYVPSQKRDGPFVSTTLGDVDARREMTTAIASLRTELASSLDRPGLDTPDGPNNHEISFTRFGPGANLARHVDEHHEELKGVRGWSVPTRRSISWLVYLNEADW
;
A
#
# COMPACT_ATOMS: atom_id res chain seq x y z
N THR A 1 -52.78 -5.84 40.08
CA THR A 1 -53.96 -5.11 39.57
C THR A 1 -53.61 -4.59 38.18
N ALA A 2 -53.62 -5.40 37.12
CA ALA A 2 -54.73 -6.06 36.44
C ALA A 2 -55.57 -5.10 35.57
N VAL A 3 -55.53 -5.40 34.26
CA VAL A 3 -56.58 -5.26 33.24
C VAL A 3 -56.66 -3.96 32.42
N MET A 4 -56.40 -4.11 31.12
CA MET A 4 -56.81 -3.22 30.03
C MET A 4 -58.34 -3.08 29.93
N PRO A 5 -58.86 -1.99 29.37
CA PRO A 5 -60.13 -2.03 28.65
C PRO A 5 -59.95 -1.84 27.14
N ALA A 6 -60.74 -2.62 26.41
CA ALA A 6 -61.00 -2.54 24.98
C ALA A 6 -62.13 -1.54 24.68
N PHE A 7 -62.14 -0.98 23.45
CA PHE A 7 -63.33 -0.64 22.64
C PHE A 7 -62.86 0.08 21.36
N ARG A 8 -63.51 0.14 20.19
CA ARG A 8 -64.43 -0.69 19.37
C ARG A 8 -64.81 0.18 18.17
N ARG A 9 -64.59 -0.29 16.91
CA ARG A 9 -65.27 0.11 15.64
C ARG A 9 -65.17 1.61 15.23
N SER A 10 -65.31 2.08 13.99
CA SER A 10 -65.95 1.57 12.77
C SER A 10 -65.50 2.40 11.55
N LYS A 11 -65.54 1.79 10.35
CA LYS A 11 -65.90 2.34 9.00
C LYS A 11 -65.18 3.63 8.56
N SER A 12 -64.60 3.72 7.36
CA SER A 12 -65.29 3.61 6.07
C SER A 12 -64.27 3.67 4.91
N VAL A 13 -64.67 3.14 3.76
CA VAL A 13 -63.91 3.00 2.52
C VAL A 13 -64.05 4.27 1.68
N SER A 14 -62.97 4.72 1.02
CA SER A 14 -62.99 5.39 -0.29
C SER A 14 -61.59 5.37 -0.94
N PRO A 15 -61.50 5.44 -2.27
CA PRO A 15 -60.46 4.74 -3.03
C PRO A 15 -59.47 5.68 -3.74
N VAL A 16 -58.49 5.04 -4.39
CA VAL A 16 -57.64 5.56 -5.49
C VAL A 16 -56.44 6.41 -5.08
N GLY A 17 -55.27 5.81 -5.27
CA GLY A 17 -53.98 6.50 -5.34
C GLY A 17 -52.91 5.50 -5.75
N TRP A 18 -52.81 5.20 -7.05
CA TRP A 18 -51.66 4.50 -7.61
C TRP A 18 -50.44 5.41 -7.45
N GLN A 19 -49.69 5.25 -6.36
CA GLN A 19 -48.38 5.84 -6.23
C GLN A 19 -47.38 4.89 -6.89
N SER A 20 -47.03 5.22 -8.13
CA SER A 20 -45.82 4.72 -8.79
C SER A 20 -44.63 5.02 -7.89
N HIS A 21 -44.18 4.01 -7.15
CA HIS A 21 -42.89 4.06 -6.48
C HIS A 21 -41.84 3.97 -7.59
N ALA A 22 -41.38 5.13 -8.05
CA ALA A 22 -40.16 5.20 -8.84
C ALA A 22 -39.04 4.69 -7.92
N LEU A 23 -38.65 3.43 -8.12
CA LEU A 23 -37.39 2.90 -7.62
C LEU A 23 -36.29 3.71 -8.31
N PHE A 24 -35.83 4.76 -7.62
CA PHE A 24 -34.54 5.37 -7.92
C PHE A 24 -33.49 4.33 -7.55
N THR A 25 -33.15 3.46 -8.51
CA THR A 25 -31.89 2.75 -8.48
C THR A 25 -30.81 3.82 -8.57
N LEU A 26 -30.25 4.21 -7.43
CA LEU A 26 -28.99 4.92 -7.40
C LEU A 26 -27.97 4.01 -8.09
N LEU A 27 -27.73 4.26 -9.37
CA LEU A 27 -26.50 3.88 -10.04
C LEU A 27 -25.41 4.65 -9.32
N ILE A 28 -24.83 4.05 -8.29
CA ILE A 28 -23.53 4.46 -7.79
C ILE A 28 -22.58 4.15 -8.96
N PRO A 29 -22.01 5.15 -9.64
CA PRO A 29 -20.96 4.85 -10.59
C PRO A 29 -19.84 4.18 -9.79
N SER A 30 -19.58 2.91 -10.08
CA SER A 30 -18.35 2.26 -9.67
C SER A 30 -17.22 3.02 -10.37
N LEU A 31 -16.70 4.05 -9.70
CA LEU A 31 -15.46 4.72 -10.06
C LEU A 31 -14.28 3.82 -9.63
N ALA A 32 -14.33 2.55 -10.01
CA ALA A 32 -13.10 1.80 -10.18
C ALA A 32 -12.54 2.28 -11.53
N SER A 33 -11.84 3.41 -11.53
CA SER A 33 -10.81 3.61 -12.54
C SER A 33 -9.86 2.44 -12.34
N SER A 34 -10.01 1.38 -13.13
CA SER A 34 -8.93 0.42 -13.30
C SER A 34 -7.74 1.29 -13.68
N LEU A 35 -6.69 1.25 -12.88
CA LEU A 35 -5.41 1.67 -13.40
C LEU A 35 -5.23 0.92 -14.72
N ALA A 36 -4.88 1.61 -15.78
CA ALA A 36 -4.64 0.95 -17.06
C ALA A 36 -3.13 0.87 -17.21
N ILE A 37 -2.53 -0.18 -16.65
CA ILE A 37 -1.11 -0.42 -16.84
C ILE A 37 -0.88 -0.75 -18.32
N PRO A 38 -0.01 -0.01 -19.02
CA PRO A 38 0.25 -0.28 -20.44
C PRO A 38 0.73 -1.71 -20.66
N GLN A 39 0.29 -2.37 -21.74
CA GLN A 39 0.71 -3.75 -22.05
C GLN A 39 2.24 -3.88 -22.12
N SER A 40 2.96 -2.85 -22.59
CA SER A 40 4.43 -2.83 -22.60
C SER A 40 5.05 -2.96 -21.21
N VAL A 41 4.40 -2.45 -20.15
CA VAL A 41 4.82 -2.63 -18.76
C VAL A 41 4.62 -4.07 -18.33
N ILE A 42 3.47 -4.67 -18.66
CA ILE A 42 3.19 -6.08 -18.38
C ILE A 42 4.22 -6.98 -19.05
N ASP A 43 4.47 -6.78 -20.35
CA ASP A 43 5.43 -7.57 -21.14
C ASP A 43 6.85 -7.45 -20.55
N THR A 44 7.23 -6.25 -20.12
CA THR A 44 8.53 -6.00 -19.47
C THR A 44 8.67 -6.77 -18.17
N ILE A 45 7.66 -6.69 -17.29
CA ILE A 45 7.68 -7.41 -16.00
C ILE A 45 7.67 -8.93 -16.23
N ASN A 46 6.87 -9.41 -17.20
CA ASN A 46 6.76 -10.83 -17.50
C ASN A 46 8.07 -11.40 -18.09
N GLY A 47 8.83 -10.57 -18.82
CA GLY A 47 10.19 -10.86 -19.27
C GLY A 47 11.27 -10.82 -18.18
N GLY A 48 10.91 -10.54 -16.91
CA GLY A 48 11.84 -10.41 -15.79
C GLY A 48 12.57 -9.06 -15.72
N GLY A 49 12.09 -8.07 -16.46
CA GLY A 49 12.66 -6.72 -16.51
C GLY A 49 12.11 -5.77 -15.44
N ILE A 50 12.61 -4.54 -15.49
CA ILE A 50 12.14 -3.41 -14.65
C ILE A 50 11.34 -2.47 -15.55
N ALA A 51 10.11 -2.16 -15.15
CA ALA A 51 9.27 -1.19 -15.84
C ALA A 51 9.17 0.12 -15.06
N ILE A 52 9.15 1.24 -15.76
CA ILE A 52 8.98 2.59 -15.19
C ILE A 52 7.66 3.15 -15.70
N VAL A 53 6.80 3.58 -14.78
CA VAL A 53 5.52 4.23 -15.09
C VAL A 53 5.61 5.69 -14.61
N PRO A 54 5.83 6.66 -15.52
CA PRO A 54 5.86 8.06 -15.14
C PRO A 54 4.45 8.51 -14.71
N ASP A 55 4.40 9.52 -13.84
CA ASP A 55 3.16 10.18 -13.42
C ASP A 55 2.07 9.22 -12.90
N PHE A 56 2.49 8.10 -12.30
CA PHE A 56 1.59 7.06 -11.77
C PHE A 56 0.58 7.62 -10.76
N PHE A 57 1.01 8.59 -9.94
CA PHE A 57 0.16 9.34 -9.03
C PHE A 57 0.03 10.79 -9.53
N SER A 58 -1.13 11.39 -9.26
CA SER A 58 -1.32 12.82 -9.55
C SER A 58 -0.32 13.68 -8.75
N PRO A 59 0.07 14.86 -9.28
CA PRO A 59 0.98 15.77 -8.56
C PRO A 59 0.49 16.14 -7.15
N SER A 60 -0.83 16.22 -6.96
CA SER A 60 -1.45 16.48 -5.66
C SER A 60 -1.16 15.37 -4.64
N VAL A 61 -1.36 14.10 -5.04
CA VAL A 61 -1.08 12.94 -4.19
C VAL A 61 0.41 12.85 -3.85
N VAL A 62 1.28 13.04 -4.84
CA VAL A 62 2.73 13.05 -4.63
C VAL A 62 3.13 14.14 -3.64
N SER A 63 2.61 15.37 -3.80
CA SER A 63 2.90 16.50 -2.90
C SER A 63 2.47 16.23 -1.46
N ARG A 64 1.29 15.64 -1.26
CA ARG A 64 0.78 15.26 0.07
C ARG A 64 1.61 14.16 0.71
N LEU A 65 1.89 13.07 -0.01
CA LEU A 65 2.75 11.98 0.47
C LEU A 65 4.16 12.47 0.82
N ARG A 66 4.74 13.34 -0.01
CA ARG A 66 6.04 13.96 0.24
C ARG A 66 6.03 14.79 1.52
N SER A 67 5.02 15.66 1.67
CA SER A 67 4.88 16.51 2.85
C SER A 67 4.68 15.68 4.11
N ASP A 68 3.88 14.63 4.03
CA ASP A 68 3.66 13.67 5.12
C ASP A 68 4.96 12.97 5.53
N ALA A 69 5.67 12.36 4.59
CA ALA A 69 6.95 11.68 4.83
C ALA A 69 7.98 12.65 5.46
N ARG A 70 8.09 13.87 4.94
CA ARG A 70 8.99 14.90 5.47
C ARG A 70 8.65 15.28 6.91
N ASN A 71 7.37 15.54 7.19
CA ASN A 71 6.91 15.97 8.51
C ASN A 71 7.07 14.84 9.54
N LEU A 72 6.70 13.60 9.18
CA LEU A 72 6.85 12.44 10.04
C LEU A 72 8.33 12.14 10.34
N HIS A 73 9.22 12.34 9.36
CA HIS A 73 10.65 12.25 9.60
C HIS A 73 11.15 13.36 10.54
N ALA A 74 10.77 14.62 10.30
CA ALA A 74 11.16 15.75 11.14
C ALA A 74 10.68 15.60 12.60
N SER A 75 9.51 14.97 12.80
CA SER A 75 8.95 14.66 14.11
C SER A 75 9.50 13.38 14.75
N GLY A 76 10.47 12.70 14.13
CA GLY A 76 11.16 11.55 14.71
C GLY A 76 10.38 10.23 14.69
N HIS A 77 9.38 10.09 13.81
CA HIS A 77 8.62 8.83 13.69
C HIS A 77 9.31 7.77 12.83
N PHE A 78 10.33 8.16 12.06
CA PHE A 78 11.16 7.23 11.31
C PHE A 78 12.11 6.50 12.25
N ILE A 79 12.33 5.21 11.99
CA ILE A 79 13.34 4.40 12.68
C ILE A 79 14.53 4.21 11.76
N THR A 80 15.74 4.08 12.33
CA THR A 80 16.91 3.64 11.56
C THR A 80 16.67 2.22 11.09
N ASP A 81 16.80 1.98 9.78
CA ASP A 81 16.53 0.66 9.23
C ASP A 81 17.65 -0.33 9.59
N GLY A 82 17.29 -1.57 9.88
CA GLY A 82 18.22 -2.62 10.29
C GLY A 82 19.24 -3.04 9.22
N LEU A 83 19.05 -2.64 7.94
CA LEU A 83 20.07 -2.83 6.91
C LEU A 83 21.36 -2.04 7.23
N ALA A 84 21.26 -0.98 8.04
CA ALA A 84 22.33 -0.34 8.80
C ALA A 84 23.26 -1.32 9.52
N GLY A 85 22.64 -2.37 10.06
CA GLY A 85 23.29 -3.38 10.89
C GLY A 85 24.27 -4.25 10.12
N TYR A 86 24.11 -4.40 8.80
CA TYR A 86 25.08 -5.10 7.97
C TYR A 86 26.41 -4.35 7.88
N GLY A 87 26.43 -3.03 8.09
CA GLY A 87 27.68 -2.28 8.27
C GLY A 87 28.35 -2.53 9.63
N LYS A 88 27.58 -2.93 10.66
CA LYS A 88 28.07 -3.14 12.04
C LYS A 88 28.54 -4.58 12.32
N SER A 89 28.06 -5.56 11.57
CA SER A 89 28.43 -6.97 11.74
C SER A 89 29.95 -7.18 11.60
N ALA A 90 30.48 -8.06 12.44
CA ALA A 90 31.90 -8.43 12.40
C ALA A 90 32.24 -9.03 11.02
N GLY A 91 33.20 -8.45 10.31
CA GLY A 91 33.59 -8.87 8.96
C GLY A 91 32.93 -8.11 7.81
N SER A 92 32.07 -7.12 8.08
CA SER A 92 31.53 -6.26 7.02
C SER A 92 32.63 -5.44 6.36
N ARG A 93 32.74 -5.54 5.03
CA ARG A 93 33.77 -4.84 4.23
C ARG A 93 33.68 -3.31 4.38
N ASP A 94 32.50 -2.79 4.66
CA ASP A 94 32.19 -1.36 4.65
C ASP A 94 32.05 -0.74 6.05
N LYS A 95 32.37 -1.51 7.11
CA LYS A 95 32.25 -1.07 8.50
C LYS A 95 32.95 0.26 8.82
N LYS A 96 34.04 0.56 8.12
CA LYS A 96 34.83 1.80 8.32
C LYS A 96 34.16 3.05 7.73
N ASN A 97 33.28 2.88 6.75
CA ASN A 97 32.59 3.98 6.05
C ASN A 97 31.12 4.10 6.44
N PHE A 98 30.65 3.23 7.33
CA PHE A 98 29.27 3.22 7.80
C PHE A 98 29.04 4.37 8.79
N ASP A 99 28.24 5.36 8.37
CA ASP A 99 27.82 6.48 9.20
C ASP A 99 26.33 6.34 9.57
N PRO A 100 25.99 5.90 10.79
CA PRO A 100 24.61 5.72 11.23
C PRO A 100 23.78 7.01 11.16
N SER A 101 24.42 8.19 11.20
CA SER A 101 23.74 9.48 11.11
C SER A 101 23.31 9.83 9.68
N LYS A 102 23.90 9.16 8.68
CA LYS A 102 23.60 9.34 7.25
C LYS A 102 22.72 8.23 6.70
N ASP A 103 22.36 7.26 7.51
CA ASP A 103 21.80 6.02 7.01
C ASP A 103 20.32 6.13 6.59
N ARG A 104 19.86 5.10 5.88
CA ARG A 104 18.47 4.88 5.53
C ARG A 104 17.61 4.85 6.80
N SER A 105 16.59 5.70 6.80
CA SER A 105 15.54 5.69 7.81
C SER A 105 14.22 5.26 7.16
N VAL A 106 13.40 4.54 7.92
CA VAL A 106 12.15 3.96 7.42
C VAL A 106 10.98 4.29 8.34
N LEU A 107 9.82 4.52 7.74
CA LEU A 107 8.52 4.56 8.40
C LEU A 107 7.74 3.32 7.95
N PRO A 108 7.86 2.18 8.65
CA PRO A 108 7.27 0.93 8.20
C PRO A 108 5.79 0.83 8.55
N ALA A 109 5.05 0.04 7.78
CA ALA A 109 3.69 -0.39 8.13
C ALA A 109 3.66 -1.48 9.20
N TYR A 110 4.73 -2.27 9.34
CA TYR A 110 4.84 -3.31 10.34
C TYR A 110 6.25 -3.38 10.91
N VAL A 111 6.38 -3.63 12.21
CA VAL A 111 7.67 -3.74 12.91
C VAL A 111 7.83 -5.18 13.40
N PRO A 112 8.51 -6.07 12.65
CA PRO A 112 8.58 -7.50 12.98
C PRO A 112 9.17 -7.81 14.35
N SER A 113 10.21 -7.08 14.77
CA SER A 113 10.85 -7.26 16.07
C SER A 113 9.92 -7.00 17.25
N GLN A 114 8.86 -6.22 17.04
CA GLN A 114 7.88 -5.85 18.05
C GLN A 114 6.51 -6.50 17.80
N LYS A 115 6.37 -7.29 16.73
CA LYS A 115 5.13 -7.95 16.29
C LYS A 115 3.91 -7.02 16.32
N ARG A 116 4.07 -5.80 15.82
CA ARG A 116 3.03 -4.78 15.82
C ARG A 116 3.04 -3.93 14.57
N ASP A 117 1.93 -3.25 14.37
CA ASP A 117 1.78 -2.19 13.39
C ASP A 117 2.80 -1.07 13.61
N GLY A 118 3.35 -0.60 12.49
CA GLY A 118 4.28 0.51 12.41
C GLY A 118 3.57 1.84 12.20
N PRO A 119 4.31 2.96 12.29
CA PRO A 119 3.74 4.30 12.24
C PRO A 119 3.10 4.65 10.88
N PHE A 120 3.44 3.94 9.79
CA PHE A 120 2.84 4.18 8.48
C PHE A 120 1.33 3.90 8.45
N VAL A 121 0.86 2.85 9.13
CA VAL A 121 -0.57 2.48 9.18
C VAL A 121 -1.33 3.19 10.30
N SER A 122 -0.68 4.11 11.02
CA SER A 122 -1.36 4.91 12.04
C SER A 122 -2.53 5.69 11.44
N THR A 123 -3.66 5.67 12.13
CA THR A 123 -4.88 6.40 11.78
C THR A 123 -4.94 7.82 12.33
N THR A 124 -3.91 8.24 13.08
CA THR A 124 -3.87 9.54 13.76
C THR A 124 -2.60 10.34 13.50
N LEU A 125 -1.58 9.74 12.87
CA LEU A 125 -0.31 10.41 12.56
C LEU A 125 -0.27 10.91 11.12
N GLY A 126 0.12 12.16 10.93
CA GLY A 126 0.37 12.74 9.60
C GLY A 126 -0.86 12.78 8.69
N ASP A 127 -0.63 12.77 7.38
CA ASP A 127 -1.67 12.76 6.35
C ASP A 127 -2.13 11.33 6.03
N VAL A 128 -2.98 10.81 6.92
CA VAL A 128 -3.56 9.46 6.83
C VAL A 128 -4.34 9.26 5.52
N ASP A 129 -5.02 10.30 5.06
CA ASP A 129 -5.86 10.21 3.87
C ASP A 129 -5.01 10.07 2.60
N ALA A 130 -3.88 10.77 2.50
CA ALA A 130 -2.94 10.58 1.38
C ALA A 130 -2.36 9.17 1.36
N ARG A 131 -1.97 8.63 2.53
CA ARG A 131 -1.48 7.25 2.61
C ARG A 131 -2.58 6.24 2.26
N ARG A 132 -3.82 6.48 2.68
CA ARG A 132 -4.97 5.66 2.31
C ARG A 132 -5.19 5.65 0.80
N GLU A 133 -5.24 6.83 0.17
CA GLU A 133 -5.38 6.98 -1.28
C GLU A 133 -4.29 6.20 -2.04
N MET A 134 -3.03 6.32 -1.61
CA MET A 134 -1.92 5.54 -2.16
C MET A 134 -2.10 4.04 -1.98
N THR A 135 -2.45 3.58 -0.77
CA THR A 135 -2.65 2.14 -0.49
C THR A 135 -3.82 1.55 -1.28
N THR A 136 -4.89 2.32 -1.50
CA THR A 136 -6.02 1.90 -2.35
C THR A 136 -5.57 1.74 -3.80
N ALA A 137 -4.81 2.69 -4.35
CA ALA A 137 -4.28 2.58 -5.71
C ALA A 137 -3.34 1.37 -5.88
N ILE A 138 -2.45 1.13 -4.90
CA ILE A 138 -1.57 -0.04 -4.91
C ILE A 138 -2.37 -1.35 -4.80
N ALA A 139 -3.44 -1.38 -4.00
CA ALA A 139 -4.31 -2.56 -3.93
C ALA A 139 -4.99 -2.85 -5.29
N SER A 140 -5.52 -1.83 -5.96
CA SER A 140 -6.08 -1.97 -7.31
C SER A 140 -5.05 -2.46 -8.33
N LEU A 141 -3.83 -1.92 -8.27
CA LEU A 141 -2.72 -2.35 -9.12
C LEU A 141 -2.33 -3.82 -8.88
N ARG A 142 -2.32 -4.27 -7.62
CA ARG A 142 -2.07 -5.68 -7.28
C ARG A 142 -3.11 -6.59 -7.90
N THR A 143 -4.39 -6.20 -7.87
CA THR A 143 -5.48 -6.94 -8.54
C THR A 143 -5.27 -7.01 -10.05
N GLU A 144 -4.97 -5.88 -10.69
CA GLU A 144 -4.73 -5.85 -12.14
C GLU A 144 -3.56 -6.76 -12.54
N LEU A 145 -2.45 -6.70 -11.81
CA LEU A 145 -1.29 -7.51 -12.11
C LEU A 145 -1.42 -8.98 -11.77
N ALA A 146 -2.18 -9.32 -10.73
CA ALA A 146 -2.50 -10.71 -10.43
C ALA A 146 -3.14 -11.36 -11.65
N SER A 147 -4.06 -10.65 -12.31
CA SER A 147 -4.70 -11.10 -13.54
C SER A 147 -3.75 -11.04 -14.75
N SER A 148 -3.11 -9.90 -15.01
CA SER A 148 -2.35 -9.67 -16.25
C SER A 148 -1.05 -10.46 -16.34
N LEU A 149 -0.47 -10.85 -15.19
CA LEU A 149 0.75 -11.66 -15.14
C LEU A 149 0.49 -13.15 -14.87
N ASP A 150 -0.78 -13.57 -14.78
CA ASP A 150 -1.17 -14.92 -14.34
C ASP A 150 -0.52 -15.29 -12.99
N ARG A 151 -0.60 -14.37 -12.03
CA ARG A 151 -0.02 -14.49 -10.68
C ARG A 151 -1.09 -14.43 -9.61
N PRO A 152 -1.90 -15.50 -9.46
CA PRO A 152 -2.92 -15.55 -8.42
C PRO A 152 -2.29 -15.40 -7.03
N GLY A 153 -2.90 -14.58 -6.17
CA GLY A 153 -2.44 -14.33 -4.82
C GLY A 153 -1.59 -13.07 -4.63
N LEU A 154 -1.13 -12.42 -5.72
CA LEU A 154 -0.51 -11.09 -5.64
C LEU A 154 -1.50 -10.05 -5.07
N ASP A 155 -2.78 -10.24 -5.32
CA ASP A 155 -3.91 -9.43 -4.88
C ASP A 155 -4.45 -9.81 -3.49
N THR A 156 -3.86 -10.82 -2.84
CA THR A 156 -4.26 -11.21 -1.47
C THR A 156 -4.08 -10.03 -0.53
N PRO A 157 -5.11 -9.59 0.21
CA PRO A 157 -4.97 -8.50 1.17
C PRO A 157 -3.82 -8.74 2.13
N ASP A 158 -3.19 -7.67 2.57
CA ASP A 158 -2.19 -7.78 3.63
C ASP A 158 -2.86 -8.36 4.89
N GLY A 159 -2.32 -9.46 5.38
CA GLY A 159 -2.59 -10.01 6.70
C GLY A 159 -1.76 -9.33 7.79
N PRO A 160 -1.95 -9.75 9.05
CA PRO A 160 -1.43 -9.05 10.23
C PRO A 160 0.11 -8.96 10.33
N ASN A 161 0.86 -9.68 9.48
CA ASN A 161 2.32 -9.76 9.55
C ASN A 161 3.02 -9.55 8.19
N ASN A 162 2.32 -9.10 7.14
CA ASN A 162 2.88 -8.97 5.79
C ASN A 162 2.67 -7.59 5.14
N HIS A 163 2.39 -6.54 5.93
CA HIS A 163 2.42 -5.17 5.41
C HIS A 163 3.85 -4.79 5.05
N GLU A 164 4.20 -4.89 3.78
CA GLU A 164 5.54 -4.59 3.27
C GLU A 164 5.65 -3.20 2.62
N ILE A 165 4.81 -2.28 3.07
CA ILE A 165 4.87 -0.87 2.66
C ILE A 165 5.62 -0.04 3.70
N SER A 166 6.43 0.90 3.22
CA SER A 166 7.13 1.85 4.07
C SER A 166 7.46 3.12 3.29
N PHE A 167 7.54 4.25 4.00
CA PHE A 167 8.37 5.34 3.49
C PHE A 167 9.83 5.05 3.81
N THR A 168 10.69 5.35 2.85
CA THR A 168 12.14 5.24 3.02
C THR A 168 12.77 6.59 2.69
N ARG A 169 13.65 7.05 3.58
CA ARG A 169 14.44 8.27 3.37
C ARG A 169 15.92 7.93 3.45
N PHE A 170 16.66 8.37 2.45
CA PHE A 170 18.11 8.35 2.41
C PHE A 170 18.66 9.74 2.76
N GLY A 171 19.58 9.81 3.72
CA GLY A 171 20.30 11.04 4.03
C GLY A 171 21.35 11.38 2.96
N PRO A 172 21.90 12.61 2.96
CA PRO A 172 23.01 12.95 2.07
C PRO A 172 24.19 11.99 2.25
N GLY A 173 24.65 11.39 1.15
CA GLY A 173 25.74 10.42 1.14
C GLY A 173 25.36 9.01 1.61
N ALA A 174 24.09 8.77 1.95
CA ALA A 174 23.59 7.42 2.17
C ALA A 174 23.70 6.61 0.87
N ASN A 175 24.05 5.34 0.99
CA ASN A 175 23.95 4.41 -0.11
C ASN A 175 23.31 3.12 0.37
N LEU A 176 22.69 2.40 -0.56
CA LEU A 176 22.28 1.03 -0.37
C LEU A 176 23.12 0.19 -1.31
N ALA A 177 23.95 -0.69 -0.76
CA ALA A 177 24.77 -1.58 -1.56
C ALA A 177 23.89 -2.46 -2.47
N ARG A 178 24.50 -2.98 -3.53
CA ARG A 178 23.85 -3.95 -4.41
C ARG A 178 23.32 -5.12 -3.56
N HIS A 179 22.01 -5.34 -3.62
CA HIS A 179 21.30 -6.39 -2.88
C HIS A 179 20.15 -6.93 -3.74
N VAL A 180 19.51 -7.98 -3.24
CA VAL A 180 18.27 -8.55 -3.77
C VAL A 180 17.24 -8.50 -2.65
N ASP A 181 16.01 -8.08 -2.94
CA ASP A 181 14.95 -7.92 -1.93
C ASP A 181 14.46 -9.26 -1.32
N GLU A 182 14.67 -10.36 -2.05
CA GLU A 182 14.29 -11.73 -1.69
C GLU A 182 15.46 -12.68 -1.96
N HIS A 183 15.88 -13.44 -0.95
CA HIS A 183 17.10 -14.27 -1.01
C HIS A 183 16.86 -15.73 -1.44
N HIS A 184 15.63 -16.10 -1.82
CA HIS A 184 15.28 -17.47 -2.19
C HIS A 184 15.21 -17.69 -3.72
N GLU A 185 16.28 -17.36 -4.44
CA GLU A 185 16.36 -17.57 -5.89
C GLU A 185 16.38 -19.06 -6.27
N GLU A 186 16.90 -19.94 -5.41
CA GLU A 186 16.97 -21.39 -5.68
C GLU A 186 15.61 -22.07 -5.81
N LEU A 187 14.54 -21.48 -5.27
CA LEU A 187 13.16 -21.95 -5.42
C LEU A 187 12.49 -21.41 -6.69
N LYS A 188 13.18 -20.52 -7.42
CA LYS A 188 12.59 -19.72 -8.50
C LYS A 188 12.98 -20.17 -9.90
N GLY A 189 12.67 -21.42 -10.27
CA GLY A 189 12.73 -21.87 -11.67
C GLY A 189 11.84 -21.05 -12.63
N VAL A 190 11.59 -21.51 -13.86
CA VAL A 190 10.75 -20.78 -14.86
C VAL A 190 9.35 -20.39 -14.33
N ARG A 191 8.88 -21.08 -13.29
CA ARG A 191 7.66 -20.74 -12.53
C ARG A 191 7.91 -20.57 -11.04
N GLY A 192 9.00 -19.93 -10.66
CA GLY A 192 9.34 -19.63 -9.26
C GLY A 192 8.28 -18.88 -8.45
N TRP A 193 7.34 -18.28 -9.15
CA TRP A 193 6.17 -17.59 -8.64
C TRP A 193 4.98 -18.52 -8.35
N SER A 194 4.98 -19.78 -8.83
CA SER A 194 3.87 -20.73 -8.61
C SER A 194 3.84 -21.29 -7.18
N VAL A 195 4.93 -21.10 -6.44
CA VAL A 195 4.98 -21.30 -4.99
C VAL A 195 5.00 -19.91 -4.36
N PRO A 196 4.19 -19.65 -3.31
CA PRO A 196 4.19 -18.35 -2.64
C PRO A 196 5.58 -18.01 -2.11
N THR A 197 6.29 -17.12 -2.79
CA THR A 197 7.46 -16.44 -2.23
C THR A 197 6.99 -15.10 -1.68
N ARG A 198 7.60 -14.67 -0.57
CA ARG A 198 7.12 -13.51 0.20
C ARG A 198 7.17 -12.23 -0.62
N ARG A 199 8.18 -12.07 -1.50
CA ARG A 199 8.34 -10.93 -2.42
C ARG A 199 8.58 -11.40 -3.86
N SER A 200 7.54 -11.31 -4.70
CA SER A 200 7.62 -11.63 -6.13
C SER A 200 7.67 -10.40 -7.03
N ILE A 201 7.27 -9.22 -6.53
CA ILE A 201 7.33 -7.92 -7.21
C ILE A 201 7.60 -6.84 -6.16
N SER A 202 8.56 -5.95 -6.42
CA SER A 202 8.85 -4.76 -5.62
C SER A 202 8.36 -3.49 -6.33
N TRP A 203 7.82 -2.55 -5.56
CA TRP A 203 7.29 -1.27 -6.04
C TRP A 203 8.04 -0.12 -5.40
N LEU A 204 8.54 0.79 -6.23
CA LEU A 204 9.20 2.01 -5.77
C LEU A 204 8.45 3.22 -6.31
N VAL A 205 7.94 4.04 -5.40
CA VAL A 205 7.31 5.31 -5.71
C VAL A 205 8.26 6.42 -5.24
N TYR A 206 8.85 7.12 -6.19
CA TYR A 206 9.76 8.23 -5.89
C TYR A 206 8.96 9.49 -5.58
N LEU A 207 9.19 10.06 -4.40
CA LEU A 207 8.51 11.27 -3.91
C LEU A 207 9.44 12.48 -3.95
N ASN A 208 10.51 12.44 -4.75
CA ASN A 208 11.51 13.51 -4.79
C ASN A 208 10.99 14.69 -5.62
N GLU A 209 11.59 15.87 -5.46
CA GLU A 209 11.37 16.97 -6.40
C GLU A 209 12.14 16.70 -7.71
N ALA A 210 11.81 17.43 -8.77
CA ALA A 210 12.40 17.23 -10.10
C ALA A 210 13.90 17.56 -10.17
N ASP A 211 14.43 18.31 -9.21
CA ASP A 211 15.82 18.77 -9.12
C ASP A 211 16.69 17.93 -8.17
N TRP A 212 16.22 16.73 -7.80
CA TRP A 212 16.92 15.81 -6.90
C TRP A 212 17.74 14.74 -7.62
#